data_AF-A0A226QQW7-F1
#
_entry.id   AF-A0A226QQW7-F1
#
_cell.length_a   1.000
_cell.length_b   1.000
_cell.length_c   1.000
_cell.angle_alpha   90.00
_cell.angle_beta   90.00
_cell.angle_gamma   90.00
#
_symmetry.space_group_name_H-M   'P 1'
#
loop_
_entity.id
_entity.type
_entity.pdbx_description
1 polymer ?
#
loop_
_entity_poly.entity_id
_entity_poly.type
_entity_poly.pdbx_seq_one_letter_code
_entity_poly.pdbx_strand_id
1 'polypeptide(L)'
;MLAKDQQVLFHFRGVPVVQVTESRIRQEDRQEWLYYYDIRHSDEDCGYPCTVEPHVLVNHFGTMATTEPIEIEPDENGDAYLEITDEERELIWEYCR
;
A
#
# COMPACT_ATOMS: atom_id res chain seq x y z
N MET A 1 6.09 -23.89 0.63
CA MET A 1 6.93 -23.59 -0.55
C MET A 1 6.97 -22.07 -0.66
N LEU A 2 8.09 -21.44 -0.36
CA LEU A 2 8.23 -19.98 -0.40
C LEU A 2 8.32 -19.56 -1.87
N ALA A 3 7.45 -18.65 -2.32
CA ALA A 3 7.53 -18.06 -3.65
C ALA A 3 8.78 -17.17 -3.73
N LYS A 4 9.92 -17.77 -4.08
CA LYS A 4 11.22 -17.11 -4.15
C LYS A 4 11.41 -16.22 -5.38
N ASP A 5 10.41 -16.14 -6.26
CA ASP A 5 10.49 -15.47 -7.56
C ASP A 5 9.43 -14.37 -7.74
N GLN A 6 9.02 -13.71 -6.66
CA GLN A 6 8.11 -12.57 -6.80
C GLN A 6 8.90 -11.35 -7.28
N GLN A 7 8.54 -10.83 -8.46
CA GLN A 7 9.15 -9.64 -9.03
C GLN A 7 8.92 -8.45 -8.09
N VAL A 8 9.99 -7.76 -7.71
CA VAL A 8 9.91 -6.46 -7.05
C VAL A 8 9.45 -5.44 -8.09
N LEU A 9 8.35 -4.76 -7.79
CA LEU A 9 7.78 -3.70 -8.61
C LEU A 9 8.55 -2.39 -8.38
N PHE A 10 8.64 -1.97 -7.12
CA PHE A 10 9.41 -0.81 -6.66
C PHE A 10 9.75 -0.94 -5.17
N HIS A 11 10.44 0.04 -4.62
CA HIS A 11 10.68 0.13 -3.18
C HIS A 11 9.90 1.31 -2.60
N PHE A 12 9.03 1.04 -1.62
CA PHE A 12 8.35 2.07 -0.85
C PHE A 12 9.15 2.30 0.43
N ARG A 13 9.80 3.46 0.56
CA ARG A 13 10.68 3.78 1.72
C ARG A 13 11.74 2.71 2.01
N GLY A 14 12.31 2.13 0.95
CA GLY A 14 13.30 1.05 1.05
C GLY A 14 12.72 -0.36 1.23
N VAL A 15 11.41 -0.49 1.43
CA VAL A 15 10.73 -1.79 1.56
C VAL A 15 10.30 -2.30 0.17
N PRO A 16 10.64 -3.55 -0.20
CA PRO A 16 10.25 -4.11 -1.50
C PRO A 16 8.73 -4.30 -1.62
N VAL A 17 8.15 -3.71 -2.66
CA VAL A 17 6.74 -3.88 -3.05
C VAL A 17 6.68 -4.95 -4.14
N VAL A 18 5.83 -5.96 -3.95
CA VAL A 18 5.71 -7.12 -4.85
C VAL A 18 4.33 -7.28 -5.47
N GLN A 19 3.37 -6.47 -5.03
CA GLN A 19 2.04 -6.40 -5.62
C GLN A 19 1.41 -5.04 -5.31
N VAL A 20 0.78 -4.45 -6.33
CA VAL A 20 -0.14 -3.32 -6.18
C VAL A 20 -1.35 -3.58 -7.06
N THR A 21 -2.55 -3.23 -6.59
CA THR A 21 -3.79 -3.40 -7.36
C THR A 21 -4.85 -2.39 -6.90
N GLU A 22 -5.70 -1.95 -7.82
CA GLU A 22 -6.87 -1.10 -7.53
C GLU A 22 -7.94 -1.86 -6.73
N SER A 23 -7.90 -3.19 -6.76
CA SER A 23 -8.86 -4.03 -6.02
C SER A 23 -8.42 -4.24 -4.58
N ARG A 24 -9.40 -4.25 -3.67
CA ARG A 24 -9.14 -4.67 -2.30
C ARG A 24 -8.80 -6.17 -2.25
N ILE A 25 -7.64 -6.51 -1.71
CA ILE A 25 -7.30 -7.89 -1.38
C ILE A 25 -7.91 -8.22 -0.02
N ARG A 26 -8.90 -9.12 -0.02
CA ARG A 26 -9.59 -9.57 1.19
C ARG A 26 -8.65 -10.33 2.10
N GLN A 27 -8.92 -10.28 3.40
CA GLN A 27 -8.06 -10.92 4.39
C GLN A 27 -7.91 -12.43 4.14
N GLU A 28 -8.94 -13.12 3.66
CA GLU A 28 -8.86 -14.54 3.31
C GLU A 28 -7.96 -14.86 2.09
N ASP A 29 -7.71 -13.87 1.22
CA ASP A 29 -6.91 -14.01 -0.01
C ASP A 29 -5.44 -13.59 0.21
N ARG A 30 -5.12 -13.02 1.37
CA ARG A 30 -3.78 -12.54 1.71
C ARG A 30 -2.84 -13.71 1.98
N GLN A 31 -1.66 -13.66 1.38
CA GLN A 31 -0.57 -14.59 1.64
C GLN A 31 0.07 -14.32 3.01
N GLU A 32 0.22 -15.34 3.86
CA GLU A 32 0.71 -15.20 5.24
C GLU A 32 2.12 -14.63 5.38
N TRP A 33 2.95 -14.72 4.34
CA TRP A 33 4.33 -14.24 4.34
C TRP A 33 4.51 -12.83 3.76
N LEU A 34 3.41 -12.14 3.43
CA LEU A 34 3.43 -10.75 2.94
C LEU A 34 2.69 -9.83 3.91
N TYR A 35 3.10 -8.56 3.90
CA TYR A 35 2.44 -7.50 4.64
C TYR A 35 1.56 -6.70 3.68
N TYR A 36 0.32 -6.44 4.07
CA TYR A 36 -0.67 -5.78 3.20
C TYR A 36 -1.11 -4.46 3.80
N TYR A 37 -1.17 -3.44 2.96
CA TYR A 37 -1.57 -2.09 3.31
C TYR A 37 -2.62 -1.61 2.31
N ASP A 38 -3.61 -0.88 2.80
CA ASP A 38 -4.57 -0.20 1.95
C ASP A 38 -4.01 1.18 1.56
N ILE A 39 -4.28 1.60 0.33
CA ILE A 39 -3.97 2.93 -0.18
C ILE A 39 -5.29 3.71 -0.21
N ARG A 40 -5.29 4.91 0.34
CA ARG A 40 -6.42 5.84 0.28
C ARG A 40 -6.21 6.86 -0.82
N HIS A 41 -7.29 7.30 -1.45
CA HIS A 41 -7.28 8.48 -2.30
C HIS A 41 -7.79 9.74 -1.60
N SER A 42 -7.35 10.90 -2.11
CA SER A 42 -7.79 12.22 -1.65
C SER A 42 -9.32 12.39 -1.80
N ASP A 43 -9.92 13.08 -0.84
CA ASP A 43 -11.32 13.54 -0.88
C ASP A 43 -11.50 14.77 -1.78
N GLU A 44 -10.44 15.54 -1.98
CA GLU A 44 -10.49 16.87 -2.62
C GLU A 44 -10.06 16.86 -4.10
N ASP A 45 -9.48 15.77 -4.59
CA ASP A 45 -8.87 15.67 -5.92
C ASP A 45 -9.50 14.59 -6.82
N CYS A 46 -8.92 14.38 -8.01
CA CYS A 46 -9.31 13.36 -9.00
C CYS A 46 -9.10 11.89 -8.57
N GLY A 47 -9.11 11.59 -7.26
CA GLY A 47 -8.90 10.23 -6.75
C GLY A 47 -7.43 9.79 -6.74
N TYR A 48 -6.48 10.72 -6.58
CA TYR A 48 -5.06 10.38 -6.47
C TYR A 48 -4.72 9.71 -5.13
N PRO A 49 -3.80 8.72 -5.11
CA PRO A 49 -3.37 8.10 -3.87
C PRO A 49 -2.63 9.11 -2.98
N CYS A 50 -3.02 9.15 -1.70
CA CYS A 50 -2.57 10.16 -0.74
C CYS A 50 -1.95 9.56 0.53
N THR A 51 -2.48 8.45 1.05
CA THR A 51 -1.94 7.77 2.24
C THR A 51 -1.84 6.27 2.06
N VAL A 52 -0.86 5.67 2.73
CA VAL A 52 -0.78 4.22 2.98
C VAL A 52 -1.18 3.96 4.43
N GLU A 53 -2.15 3.09 4.64
CA GLU A 53 -2.74 2.80 5.96
C GLU A 53 -2.86 1.27 6.18
N PRO A 54 -2.86 0.78 7.43
CA PRO A 54 -3.15 -0.63 7.71
C PRO A 54 -4.53 -1.07 7.19
N HIS A 55 -5.52 -0.17 7.25
CA HIS A 55 -6.85 -0.42 6.73
C HIS A 55 -7.60 0.87 6.38
N VAL A 56 -8.14 0.95 5.16
CA VAL A 56 -8.95 2.07 4.68
C VAL A 56 -10.38 1.60 4.47
N LEU A 57 -11.35 2.20 5.16
CA LEU A 57 -12.79 1.89 4.98
C LEU A 57 -13.45 2.71 3.87
N VAL A 58 -13.14 4.00 3.80
CA VAL A 58 -13.72 4.97 2.86
C VAL A 58 -12.59 5.55 2.03
N ASN A 59 -12.86 5.83 0.75
CA ASN A 59 -11.88 6.32 -0.22
C ASN A 59 -10.70 5.37 -0.47
N HIS A 60 -11.00 4.07 -0.51
CA HIS A 60 -10.02 3.05 -0.88
C HIS A 60 -9.63 3.23 -2.35
N PHE A 61 -8.33 3.37 -2.59
CA PHE A 61 -7.73 3.45 -3.91
C PHE A 61 -7.22 2.09 -4.38
N GLY A 62 -6.56 1.35 -3.49
CA GLY A 62 -5.92 0.09 -3.85
C GLY A 62 -5.30 -0.63 -2.66
N THR A 63 -4.70 -1.79 -2.91
CA THR A 63 -3.96 -2.55 -1.89
C THR A 63 -2.53 -2.80 -2.39
N MET A 64 -1.56 -2.60 -1.51
CA MET A 64 -0.15 -2.86 -1.73
C MET A 64 0.32 -4.01 -0.83
N ALA A 65 1.18 -4.89 -1.35
CA ALA A 65 1.82 -5.95 -0.58
C ALA A 65 3.34 -5.86 -0.62
N THR A 66 3.97 -6.05 0.54
CA THR A 66 5.43 -6.00 0.72
C THR A 66 5.98 -7.28 1.34
N THR A 67 7.28 -7.52 1.14
CA THR A 67 7.99 -8.67 1.73
C THR A 67 8.48 -8.43 3.15
N GLU A 68 8.57 -7.17 3.56
CA GLU A 68 8.99 -6.71 4.88
C GLU A 68 7.97 -5.69 5.40
N PRO A 69 7.82 -5.52 6.72
CA PRO A 69 6.86 -4.56 7.26
C PRO A 69 7.33 -3.12 7.00
N ILE A 70 6.39 -2.27 6.60
CA ILE A 70 6.56 -0.81 6.62
C ILE A 70 6.28 -0.32 8.03
N GLU A 71 7.17 0.50 8.58
CA GLU A 71 6.98 1.18 9.86
C GLU A 71 5.93 2.30 9.71
N ILE A 72 4.79 2.14 10.40
CA ILE A 72 3.72 3.14 10.47
C ILE A 72 3.45 3.37 11.96
N GLU A 73 3.96 4.48 12.49
CA GLU A 73 3.68 4.87 13.86
C GLU A 73 2.33 5.60 13.92
N PRO A 74 1.48 5.31 14.93
CA PRO A 74 0.27 6.07 15.14
C PRO A 74 0.60 7.49 15.59
N ASP A 75 -0.20 8.46 15.13
CA ASP A 75 -0.13 9.83 15.58
C ASP A 75 -0.69 10.01 17.02
N GLU A 76 -0.77 11.26 17.48
CA GLU A 76 -1.28 11.59 18.82
C GLU A 76 -2.75 11.18 19.04
N ASN A 77 -3.53 11.01 17.97
CA ASN A 77 -4.92 10.58 17.99
C ASN A 77 -5.07 9.06 17.89
N GLY A 78 -3.97 8.35 17.63
CA GLY A 78 -3.95 6.90 17.43
C GLY A 78 -4.13 6.49 15.96
N ASP A 79 -4.15 7.44 15.03
CA ASP A 79 -4.30 7.18 13.60
C ASP A 79 -2.95 6.80 12.99
N ALA A 80 -2.89 5.65 12.33
CA ALA A 80 -1.65 5.12 11.75
C ALA A 80 -1.71 5.20 10.22
N TYR A 81 -1.05 6.21 9.64
CA TYR A 81 -0.95 6.39 8.20
C TYR A 81 0.39 7.01 7.80
N LEU A 82 0.77 6.79 6.55
CA LEU A 82 1.91 7.45 5.92
C LEU A 82 1.43 8.30 4.77
N GLU A 83 1.75 9.60 4.79
CA GLU A 83 1.57 10.45 3.62
C GLU A 83 2.47 9.98 2.47
N ILE A 84 1.87 9.86 1.29
CA ILE A 84 2.53 9.48 0.05
C ILE A 84 3.15 10.75 -0.56
N THR A 85 4.45 10.71 -0.81
CA THR A 85 5.17 11.74 -1.56
C THR A 85 4.79 11.69 -3.04
N ASP A 86 5.05 12.77 -3.78
CA ASP A 86 4.77 12.80 -5.22
C ASP A 86 5.50 11.69 -5.99
N GLU A 87 6.76 11.37 -5.63
CA GLU A 87 7.52 10.29 -6.26
C GLU A 87 6.91 8.91 -5.98
N GLU A 88 6.53 8.63 -4.72
CA GLU A 88 5.84 7.40 -4.36
C GLU A 88 4.47 7.29 -5.06
N ARG A 89 3.77 8.41 -5.24
CA ARG A 89 2.49 8.46 -5.95
C ARG A 89 2.64 8.02 -7.40
N GLU A 90 3.65 8.54 -8.11
CA GLU A 90 3.89 8.16 -9.50
C GLU A 90 4.23 6.67 -9.63
N LEU A 91 5.02 6.11 -8.70
CA LEU A 91 5.30 4.67 -8.66
C LEU A 91 4.02 3.86 -8.43
N ILE A 92 3.21 4.22 -7.44
CA ILE A 92 1.93 3.56 -7.19
C ILE A 92 1.05 3.64 -8.43
N TRP A 93 0.97 4.80 -9.08
CA TRP A 93 0.15 5.02 -10.26
C TRP A 93 0.61 4.23 -11.49
N GLU A 94 1.93 4.07 -11.67
CA GLU A 94 2.52 3.29 -12.75
C GLU A 94 2.20 1.80 -12.61
N TYR A 95 2.32 1.26 -11.40
CA TYR A 95 2.18 -0.17 -11.13
C TYR A 95 0.76 -0.62 -10.74
N CYS A 96 -0.12 0.31 -10.36
CA CYS A 96 -1.51 0.04 -10.01
C CYS A 96 -2.42 0.12 -11.24
N ARG A 97 -2.11 -0.64 -12.30
CA ARG A 97 -2.89 -0.69 -13.56
C ARG A 97 -3.17 -2.12 -14.00
#